data_AF-A0A812VW17-F1
#
_entry.id   AF-A0A812VW17-F1
#
_cell.length_a   1.000
_cell.length_b   1.000
_cell.length_c   1.000
_cell.angle_alpha   90.00
_cell.angle_beta   90.00
_cell.angle_gamma   90.00
#
_symmetry.space_group_name_H-M   'P 1'
#
loop_
_entity.id
_entity.type
_entity.pdbx_description
1 polymer ?
#
loop_
_entity_poly.entity_id
_entity_poly.type
_entity_poly.pdbx_seq_one_letter_code
_entity_poly.pdbx_strand_id
1 'polypeptide(L)'
;MPCFYDGEGFVILHITLLFFRQLLLYHLPHLHNQLEEAGVAPVVYATPWFITLFAYKTPLQVLLRLWHRYMRRGDPTFMPFLAVAVMELEKQAFLDAEEDDLNFAVDRTTITSLEKLQDVWTAAENLHAKTPKSFSFRMSRVITQVREQLRKKGSGHPWADSVLARAEQERRLVVLAREVVAQFVRVSDPSSLESVQAVPSSGLPSLRLLLLDVRPRAAYEADHLPNALHFHPPCLQRLAQVSAGMSQSRAERLASALSRAISEVGGLVARREPSEAKALDNTLDGKEHAALGAEVFQALQAAASEAWGEGWISESEGAHLAVLGGEADWDAAQLCKTDGGGVVAALFEALTGQISLPRVSVVLGGAVALQREAEKRGVKLESTAASSPHESSGYSSGNVRGLLSGAFANLRQRAQQAQQGLAQQLQQKSSDVA
;
A
#
# COMPACT_ATOMS: atom_id res chain seq x y z
N MET A 1 -7.75 -22.04 13.92
CA MET A 1 -6.73 -21.29 14.70
C MET A 1 -5.45 -21.22 13.88
N PRO A 2 -4.86 -20.04 13.65
CA PRO A 2 -3.53 -19.96 13.05
C PRO A 2 -2.52 -20.62 14.00
N CYS A 3 -1.78 -21.61 13.51
CA CYS A 3 -0.62 -22.15 14.21
C CYS A 3 0.61 -21.37 13.74
N PHE A 4 1.24 -20.64 14.66
CA PHE A 4 2.47 -19.88 14.43
C PHE A 4 3.72 -20.61 14.92
N TYR A 5 3.54 -21.71 15.67
CA TYR A 5 4.62 -22.57 16.11
C TYR A 5 4.90 -23.62 15.05
N ASP A 6 6.05 -23.51 14.38
CA ASP A 6 6.50 -24.42 13.32
C ASP A 6 7.91 -24.99 13.57
N GLY A 7 8.42 -24.86 14.79
CA GLY A 7 9.77 -25.27 15.20
C GLY A 7 10.57 -24.09 15.73
N GLU A 8 11.89 -24.21 15.77
CA GLU A 8 12.80 -23.19 16.31
C GLU A 8 12.83 -21.89 15.47
N GLY A 9 12.47 -21.95 14.19
CA GLY A 9 12.60 -20.83 13.25
C GLY A 9 11.40 -19.86 13.20
N PHE A 10 10.25 -20.20 13.79
CA PHE A 10 9.03 -19.37 13.77
C PHE A 10 8.71 -18.76 12.38
N VAL A 11 8.88 -19.52 11.30
CA VAL A 11 8.90 -18.98 9.92
C VAL A 11 7.54 -18.38 9.57
N ILE A 12 6.45 -19.06 9.94
CA ILE A 12 5.08 -18.57 9.71
C ILE A 12 4.80 -17.27 10.49
N LEU A 13 5.35 -17.12 11.69
CA LEU A 13 5.22 -15.89 12.48
C LEU A 13 5.91 -14.73 11.77
N HIS A 14 7.18 -14.90 11.39
CA HIS A 14 7.94 -13.85 10.69
C HIS A 14 7.26 -13.41 9.40
N ILE A 15 6.80 -14.35 8.58
CA ILE A 15 6.03 -14.04 7.36
C ILE A 15 4.76 -13.24 7.71
N THR A 16 4.04 -13.65 8.76
CA THR A 16 2.82 -12.94 9.18
C THR A 16 3.11 -11.53 9.66
N LEU A 17 4.21 -11.33 10.40
CA LEU A 17 4.68 -10.02 10.84
C LEU A 17 5.10 -9.12 9.67
N LEU A 18 5.65 -9.70 8.61
CA LEU A 18 5.96 -8.97 7.37
C LEU A 18 4.70 -8.49 6.65
N PHE A 19 3.68 -9.35 6.52
CA PHE A 19 2.37 -8.93 6.00
C PHE A 19 1.71 -7.86 6.88
N PHE A 20 1.83 -7.97 8.20
CA PHE A 20 1.38 -6.96 9.14
C PHE A 20 2.12 -5.63 8.93
N ARG A 21 3.44 -5.64 8.78
CA ARG A 21 4.26 -4.46 8.47
C ARG A 21 3.80 -3.78 7.17
N GLN A 22 3.60 -4.54 6.11
CA GLN A 22 3.11 -4.01 4.82
C GLN A 22 1.71 -3.39 4.95
N LEU A 23 0.83 -4.03 5.72
CA LEU A 23 -0.52 -3.54 5.97
C LEU A 23 -0.51 -2.27 6.82
N LEU A 24 0.39 -2.17 7.80
CA LEU A 24 0.60 -0.98 8.61
C LEU A 24 1.07 0.18 7.75
N LEU A 25 2.08 -0.01 6.89
CA LEU A 25 2.53 1.01 5.94
C LEU A 25 1.41 1.43 4.97
N TYR A 26 0.60 0.48 4.52
CA TYR A 26 -0.51 0.75 3.60
C TYR A 26 -1.61 1.61 4.22
N HIS A 27 -1.95 1.45 5.51
CA HIS A 27 -3.04 2.20 6.15
C HIS A 27 -2.58 3.37 7.03
N LEU A 28 -1.47 3.19 7.74
CA LEU A 28 -0.93 4.14 8.71
C LEU A 28 0.57 4.42 8.40
N PRO A 29 0.90 4.96 7.21
CA PRO A 29 2.27 5.18 6.77
C PRO A 29 3.07 6.08 7.72
N HIS A 30 2.48 7.15 8.27
CA HIS A 30 3.14 8.02 9.25
C HIS A 30 3.61 7.25 10.48
N LEU A 31 2.71 6.46 11.09
CA LEU A 31 3.03 5.64 12.25
C LEU A 31 4.05 4.55 11.91
N HIS A 32 3.93 3.94 10.73
CA HIS A 32 4.92 2.98 10.24
C HIS A 32 6.31 3.61 10.17
N ASN A 33 6.44 4.77 9.53
CA ASN A 33 7.72 5.45 9.32
C ASN A 33 8.34 5.88 10.65
N GLN A 34 7.55 6.44 11.58
CA GLN A 34 8.02 6.79 12.92
C GLN A 34 8.59 5.58 13.68
N LEU A 35 7.91 4.42 13.62
CA LEU A 35 8.39 3.19 14.24
C LEU A 35 9.65 2.65 13.56
N GLU A 36 9.75 2.75 12.24
CA GLU A 36 10.93 2.35 11.48
C GLU A 36 12.14 3.23 11.77
N GLU A 37 11.95 4.55 11.88
CA GLU A 37 12.99 5.52 12.24
C GLU A 37 13.53 5.26 13.64
N ALA A 38 12.65 4.97 14.60
CA ALA A 38 13.01 4.56 15.96
C ALA A 38 13.63 3.15 16.04
N GLY A 39 13.69 2.40 14.93
CA GLY A 39 14.21 1.03 14.89
C GLY A 39 13.32 0.00 15.61
N VAL A 40 12.05 0.32 15.81
CA VAL A 40 11.06 -0.51 16.52
C VAL A 40 10.38 -1.45 15.53
N ALA A 41 11.05 -2.55 15.19
CA ALA A 41 10.53 -3.53 14.23
C ALA A 41 9.32 -4.31 14.81
N PRO A 42 8.32 -4.69 13.97
CA PRO A 42 7.15 -5.46 14.40
C PRO A 42 7.43 -6.73 15.20
N VAL A 43 8.54 -7.41 14.92
CA VAL A 43 8.95 -8.61 15.67
C VAL A 43 9.22 -8.33 17.15
N VAL A 44 9.62 -7.10 17.49
CA VAL A 44 9.95 -6.70 18.87
C VAL A 44 8.68 -6.57 19.72
N TYR A 45 7.64 -5.93 19.19
CA TYR A 45 6.45 -5.58 19.99
C TYR A 45 5.21 -6.43 19.67
N ALA A 46 5.04 -6.87 18.42
CA ALA A 46 3.80 -7.54 18.00
C ALA A 46 3.86 -9.06 18.14
N THR A 47 5.04 -9.67 18.35
CA THR A 47 5.19 -11.13 18.52
C THR A 47 4.20 -11.70 19.54
N PRO A 48 4.05 -11.15 20.76
CA PRO A 48 3.05 -11.62 21.73
C PRO A 48 1.61 -11.55 21.21
N TRP A 49 1.27 -10.53 20.41
CA TRP A 49 -0.07 -10.37 19.84
C TRP A 49 -0.40 -11.53 18.91
N PHE A 50 0.53 -11.91 18.04
CA PHE A 50 0.32 -12.99 17.06
C PHE A 50 0.38 -14.37 17.68
N ILE A 51 1.42 -14.69 18.46
CA ILE A 51 1.59 -16.04 19.02
C ILE A 51 0.52 -16.39 20.06
N THR A 52 0.04 -15.41 20.82
CA THR A 52 -0.96 -15.62 21.88
C THR A 52 -2.38 -15.23 21.45
N LEU A 53 -2.56 -14.72 20.22
CA LEU A 53 -3.82 -14.13 19.76
C LEU A 53 -4.38 -13.13 20.76
N PHE A 54 -3.55 -12.15 21.12
CA PHE A 54 -3.77 -11.10 22.11
C PHE A 54 -3.98 -11.57 23.56
N ALA A 55 -3.79 -12.84 23.91
CA ALA A 55 -4.03 -13.31 25.28
C ALA A 55 -3.09 -12.71 26.34
N TYR A 56 -1.89 -12.27 25.96
CA TYR A 56 -0.86 -11.86 26.92
C TYR A 56 -1.29 -10.77 27.92
N LYS A 57 -1.99 -9.72 27.46
CA LYS A 57 -2.43 -8.57 28.30
C LYS A 57 -3.94 -8.30 28.27
N THR A 58 -4.71 -9.17 27.59
CA THR A 58 -6.16 -9.01 27.45
C THR A 58 -6.89 -9.71 28.60
N PRO A 59 -7.81 -9.03 29.32
CA PRO A 59 -8.63 -9.67 30.35
C PRO A 59 -9.43 -10.85 29.81
N LEU A 60 -9.52 -11.95 30.56
CA LEU A 60 -10.07 -13.23 30.10
C LEU A 60 -11.47 -13.10 29.46
N GLN A 61 -12.36 -12.30 30.04
CA GLN A 61 -13.72 -12.09 29.49
C GLN A 61 -13.70 -11.47 28.09
N VAL A 62 -12.80 -10.50 27.85
CA VAL A 62 -12.62 -9.86 26.55
C VAL A 62 -11.94 -10.82 25.58
N LEU A 63 -10.94 -11.56 26.05
CA LEU A 63 -10.20 -12.55 25.26
C LEU A 63 -11.13 -13.64 24.69
N LEU A 64 -12.00 -14.21 25.52
CA LEU A 64 -12.95 -15.24 25.08
C LEU A 64 -13.92 -14.69 24.02
N ARG A 65 -14.35 -13.44 24.13
CA ARG A 65 -15.20 -12.78 23.12
C ARG A 65 -14.46 -12.54 21.82
N LEU A 66 -13.21 -12.07 21.89
CA LEU A 66 -12.33 -11.91 20.73
C LEU A 66 -12.16 -13.26 20.02
N TRP A 67 -11.77 -14.30 20.75
CA TRP A 67 -11.55 -15.64 20.19
C TRP A 67 -12.81 -16.24 19.60
N HIS A 68 -13.95 -16.11 20.26
CA HIS A 68 -15.23 -16.57 19.73
C HIS A 68 -15.56 -15.91 18.37
N ARG A 69 -15.39 -14.58 18.28
CA ARG A 69 -15.68 -13.83 17.05
C ARG A 69 -14.68 -14.16 15.94
N TYR A 70 -13.39 -14.28 16.29
CA TYR A 70 -12.32 -14.67 15.37
C TYR A 70 -12.51 -16.08 14.81
N MET A 71 -12.82 -17.06 15.67
CA MET A 71 -13.11 -18.42 15.23
C MET A 71 -14.36 -18.50 14.35
N ARG A 72 -15.41 -17.74 14.67
CA ARG A 72 -16.63 -17.66 13.85
C ARG A 72 -16.35 -17.08 12.46
N ARG A 73 -15.47 -16.07 12.37
CA ARG A 73 -15.07 -15.48 11.08
C ARG A 73 -14.34 -16.50 10.20
N GLY A 74 -13.48 -17.34 10.78
CA GLY A 74 -12.82 -18.42 10.06
C GLY A 74 -11.76 -17.98 9.04
N ASP A 75 -11.28 -16.73 9.13
CA ASP A 75 -10.29 -16.14 8.21
C ASP A 75 -8.95 -15.89 8.93
N PRO A 76 -7.92 -16.72 8.69
CA PRO A 76 -6.60 -16.55 9.30
C PRO A 76 -5.87 -15.27 8.89
N THR A 77 -6.25 -14.66 7.76
CA THR A 77 -5.63 -13.42 7.26
C THR A 77 -6.16 -12.18 7.96
N PHE A 78 -7.19 -12.33 8.81
CA PHE A 78 -7.79 -11.21 9.51
C PHE A 78 -6.95 -10.71 10.70
N MET A 79 -6.03 -11.52 11.21
CA MET A 79 -5.24 -11.17 12.40
C MET A 79 -4.36 -9.91 12.20
N PRO A 80 -3.63 -9.73 11.10
CA PRO A 80 -2.96 -8.46 10.79
C PRO A 80 -3.88 -7.24 10.84
N PHE A 81 -5.14 -7.36 10.41
CA PHE A 81 -6.10 -6.24 10.45
C PHE A 81 -6.50 -5.89 11.89
N LEU A 82 -6.65 -6.89 12.77
CA LEU A 82 -6.87 -6.64 14.20
C LEU A 82 -5.67 -5.90 14.83
N ALA A 83 -4.44 -6.30 14.48
CA ALA A 83 -3.24 -5.64 14.97
C ALA A 83 -3.12 -4.19 14.47
N VAL A 84 -3.38 -3.93 13.18
CA VAL A 84 -3.39 -2.55 12.65
C VAL A 84 -4.52 -1.72 13.27
N ALA A 85 -5.71 -2.29 13.48
CA ALA A 85 -6.82 -1.59 14.13
C ALA A 85 -6.51 -1.20 15.58
N VAL A 86 -5.83 -2.07 16.33
CA VAL A 86 -5.35 -1.76 17.68
C VAL A 86 -4.40 -0.56 17.63
N MET A 87 -3.49 -0.51 16.65
CA MET A 87 -2.57 0.61 16.48
C MET A 87 -3.29 1.88 15.99
N GLU A 88 -4.29 1.76 15.13
CA GLU A 88 -5.09 2.88 14.63
C GLU A 88 -5.83 3.61 15.74
N LEU A 89 -6.41 2.86 16.69
CA LEU A 89 -7.16 3.44 17.80
C LEU A 89 -6.25 4.13 18.83
N GLU A 90 -5.02 3.67 18.97
CA GLU A 90 -4.02 4.25 19.86
C GLU A 90 -3.05 5.21 19.14
N LYS A 91 -3.34 5.56 17.87
CA LYS A 91 -2.40 6.31 17.01
C LYS A 91 -1.94 7.62 17.61
N GLN A 92 -2.82 8.34 18.32
CA GLN A 92 -2.45 9.61 18.94
C GLN A 92 -1.42 9.43 20.05
N ALA A 93 -1.57 8.38 20.87
CA ALA A 93 -0.59 8.08 21.92
C ALA A 93 0.81 7.75 21.35
N PHE A 94 0.89 7.18 20.14
CA PHE A 94 2.16 6.95 19.46
C PHE A 94 2.74 8.22 18.84
N LEU A 95 1.89 9.06 18.24
CA LEU A 95 2.32 10.32 17.62
C LEU A 95 2.80 11.34 18.66
N ASP A 96 2.22 11.31 19.86
CA ASP A 96 2.61 12.16 20.99
C ASP A 96 3.84 11.62 21.74
N ALA A 97 4.22 10.35 21.54
CA ALA A 97 5.36 9.74 22.21
C ALA A 97 6.68 10.19 21.59
N GLU A 98 7.68 10.45 22.45
CA GLU A 98 9.05 10.65 22.00
C GLU A 98 9.64 9.34 21.41
N GLU A 99 10.68 9.47 20.59
CA GLU A 99 11.30 8.36 19.86
C GLU A 99 11.73 7.21 20.80
N ASP A 100 12.28 7.55 21.96
CA ASP A 100 12.74 6.59 22.98
C ASP A 100 11.58 5.92 23.74
N ASP A 101 10.39 6.55 23.75
CA ASP A 101 9.21 6.07 24.49
C ASP A 101 8.28 5.21 23.65
N LEU A 102 8.49 5.15 22.33
CA LEU A 102 7.66 4.36 21.42
C LEU A 102 7.57 2.90 21.81
N ASN A 103 8.67 2.28 22.24
CA ASN A 103 8.70 0.90 22.72
C ASN A 103 7.76 0.67 23.91
N PHE A 104 7.69 1.63 24.85
CA PHE A 104 6.78 1.55 25.98
C PHE A 104 5.34 1.75 25.55
N ALA A 105 5.08 2.66 24.61
CA ALA A 105 3.74 2.88 24.06
C ALA A 105 3.20 1.60 23.38
N VAL A 106 4.00 0.93 22.54
CA VAL A 106 3.54 -0.31 21.89
C VAL A 106 3.39 -1.45 22.87
N ASP A 107 4.23 -1.55 23.90
CA ASP A 107 4.10 -2.58 24.93
C ASP A 107 2.79 -2.41 25.73
N ARG A 108 2.39 -1.18 26.05
CA ARG A 108 1.13 -0.89 26.78
C ARG A 108 -0.13 -1.14 25.97
N THR A 109 0.01 -1.26 24.64
CA THR A 109 -1.11 -1.37 23.73
C THR A 109 -1.76 -2.75 23.82
N THR A 110 -3.02 -2.78 24.25
CA THR A 110 -3.81 -4.02 24.35
C THR A 110 -5.33 -3.76 24.33
N ILE A 111 -6.12 -4.83 24.27
CA ILE A 111 -7.59 -4.77 24.27
C ILE A 111 -8.08 -4.95 25.72
N THR A 112 -8.46 -3.87 26.37
CA THR A 112 -8.73 -3.85 27.82
C THR A 112 -10.20 -4.03 28.19
N SER A 113 -11.12 -3.73 27.28
CA SER A 113 -12.58 -3.77 27.54
C SER A 113 -13.36 -4.35 26.37
N LEU A 114 -14.62 -4.71 26.60
CA LEU A 114 -15.52 -5.17 25.54
C LEU A 114 -15.87 -4.07 24.55
N GLU A 115 -15.94 -2.81 25.01
CA GLU A 115 -16.17 -1.64 24.17
C GLU A 115 -15.00 -1.46 23.20
N LYS A 116 -13.77 -1.41 23.73
CA LYS A 116 -12.56 -1.33 22.91
C LYS A 116 -12.45 -2.50 21.93
N LEU A 117 -12.87 -3.71 22.33
CA LEU A 117 -12.94 -4.86 21.41
C LEU A 117 -13.92 -4.61 20.25
N GLN A 118 -15.06 -3.97 20.47
CA GLN A 118 -15.99 -3.62 19.39
C GLN A 118 -15.40 -2.57 18.45
N ASP A 119 -14.73 -1.57 18.99
CA ASP A 119 -14.08 -0.53 18.20
C ASP A 119 -12.96 -1.12 17.35
N VAL A 120 -12.08 -1.92 17.96
CA VAL A 120 -10.98 -2.64 17.27
C VAL A 120 -11.55 -3.50 16.15
N TRP A 121 -12.63 -4.24 16.42
CA TRP A 121 -13.21 -5.09 15.40
C TRP A 121 -13.81 -4.28 14.24
N THR A 122 -14.53 -3.20 14.55
CA THR A 122 -15.16 -2.34 13.54
C THR A 122 -14.10 -1.67 12.67
N ALA A 123 -13.03 -1.15 13.28
CA ALA A 123 -11.87 -0.63 12.58
C ALA A 123 -11.21 -1.71 11.70
N ALA A 124 -11.01 -2.93 12.21
CA ALA A 124 -10.43 -4.03 11.43
C ALA A 124 -11.27 -4.42 10.21
N GLU A 125 -12.61 -4.44 10.33
CA GLU A 125 -13.50 -4.66 9.18
C GLU A 125 -13.39 -3.54 8.14
N ASN A 126 -13.30 -2.28 8.59
CA ASN A 126 -13.13 -1.13 7.71
C ASN A 126 -11.78 -1.17 6.98
N LEU A 127 -10.69 -1.48 7.68
CA LEU A 127 -9.36 -1.67 7.09
C LEU A 127 -9.39 -2.81 6.06
N HIS A 128 -10.00 -3.94 6.40
CA HIS A 128 -10.15 -5.08 5.49
C HIS A 128 -11.02 -4.74 4.26
N ALA A 129 -12.05 -3.92 4.41
CA ALA A 129 -12.88 -3.43 3.31
C ALA A 129 -12.13 -2.42 2.42
N LYS A 130 -11.15 -1.70 2.96
CA LYS A 130 -10.30 -0.74 2.24
C LYS A 130 -8.96 -1.31 1.77
N THR A 131 -8.81 -2.64 1.76
CA THR A 131 -7.57 -3.32 1.33
C THR A 131 -7.84 -4.21 0.11
N PRO A 132 -6.97 -4.19 -0.92
CA PRO A 132 -7.07 -5.10 -2.05
C PRO A 132 -7.11 -6.57 -1.59
N LYS A 133 -7.98 -7.39 -2.18
CA LYS A 133 -8.09 -8.83 -1.87
C LYS A 133 -6.81 -9.59 -2.19
N SER A 134 -5.99 -9.04 -3.08
CA SER A 134 -4.64 -9.50 -3.38
C SER A 134 -3.80 -9.68 -2.13
N PHE A 135 -3.95 -8.83 -1.11
CA PHE A 135 -3.26 -8.95 0.17
C PHE A 135 -3.58 -10.29 0.86
N SER A 136 -4.86 -10.52 1.19
CA SER A 136 -5.30 -11.75 1.88
C SER A 136 -5.06 -13.00 1.03
N PHE A 137 -5.28 -12.91 -0.30
CA PHE A 137 -5.01 -14.03 -1.20
C PHE A 137 -3.53 -14.41 -1.20
N ARG A 138 -2.65 -13.41 -1.29
CA ARG A 138 -1.20 -13.60 -1.32
C ARG A 138 -0.70 -14.16 0.00
N MET A 139 -1.12 -13.58 1.12
CA MET A 139 -0.79 -14.07 2.47
C MET A 139 -1.22 -15.53 2.64
N SER A 140 -2.45 -15.87 2.27
CA SER A 140 -2.96 -17.26 2.34
C SER A 140 -2.11 -18.21 1.50
N ARG A 141 -1.76 -17.81 0.27
CA ARG A 141 -0.95 -18.62 -0.65
C ARG A 141 0.45 -18.85 -0.10
N VAL A 142 1.14 -17.80 0.34
CA VAL A 142 2.49 -17.88 0.91
C VAL A 142 2.50 -18.76 2.15
N ILE A 143 1.59 -18.54 3.10
CA ILE A 143 1.48 -19.35 4.32
C ILE A 143 1.23 -20.82 3.97
N THR A 144 0.36 -21.11 3.01
CA THR A 144 0.08 -22.49 2.58
C THR A 144 1.30 -23.16 1.97
N GLN A 145 2.03 -22.44 1.12
CA GLN A 145 3.26 -22.94 0.51
C GLN A 145 4.35 -23.21 1.55
N VAL A 146 4.55 -22.28 2.49
CA VAL A 146 5.55 -22.43 3.56
C VAL A 146 5.19 -23.59 4.47
N ARG A 147 3.92 -23.76 4.85
CA ARG A 147 3.45 -24.93 5.62
C ARG A 147 3.74 -26.24 4.91
N GLU A 148 3.52 -26.29 3.60
CA GLU A 148 3.81 -27.49 2.81
C GLU A 148 5.33 -27.77 2.72
N GLN A 149 6.16 -26.73 2.65
CA GLN A 149 7.63 -26.89 2.70
C GLN A 149 8.11 -27.35 4.08
N LEU A 150 7.58 -26.77 5.16
CA LEU A 150 7.86 -27.20 6.54
C LEU A 150 7.50 -28.66 6.75
N ARG A 151 6.33 -29.09 6.24
CA ARG A 151 5.90 -30.50 6.30
C ARG A 151 6.86 -31.43 5.56
N LYS A 152 7.44 -30.98 4.44
CA LYS A 152 8.32 -31.80 3.59
C LYS A 152 9.77 -31.84 4.07
N LYS A 153 10.30 -30.73 4.57
CA LYS A 153 11.75 -30.52 4.78
C LYS A 153 12.12 -30.18 6.23
N GLY A 154 11.16 -29.94 7.12
CA GLY A 154 11.40 -29.46 8.47
C GLY A 154 11.81 -27.98 8.53
N SER A 155 11.95 -27.46 9.76
CA SER A 155 12.25 -26.06 10.05
C SER A 155 13.75 -25.71 10.03
N GLY A 156 14.64 -26.69 10.22
CA GLY A 156 16.10 -26.47 10.33
C GLY A 156 16.86 -26.46 9.00
N HIS A 157 16.18 -26.22 7.87
CA HIS A 157 16.79 -26.30 6.54
C HIS A 157 17.05 -24.88 5.99
N PRO A 158 18.17 -24.63 5.27
CA PRO A 158 18.55 -23.33 4.67
C PRO A 158 17.49 -22.62 3.80
N TRP A 159 16.42 -23.32 3.40
CA TRP A 159 15.35 -22.71 2.63
C TRP A 159 14.52 -21.75 3.49
N ALA A 160 14.43 -21.99 4.81
CA ALA A 160 13.70 -21.13 5.74
C ALA A 160 14.33 -19.74 5.79
N ASP A 161 15.65 -19.67 6.03
CA ASP A 161 16.41 -18.41 6.04
C ASP A 161 16.33 -17.69 4.70
N SER A 162 16.41 -18.45 3.59
CA SER A 162 16.26 -17.90 2.25
C SER A 162 14.87 -17.29 2.02
N VAL A 163 13.81 -17.91 2.54
CA VAL A 163 12.45 -17.39 2.45
C VAL A 163 12.27 -16.15 3.31
N LEU A 164 12.83 -16.15 4.53
CA LEU A 164 12.76 -15.00 5.43
C LEU A 164 13.53 -13.80 4.87
N ALA A 165 14.78 -14.00 4.43
CA ALA A 165 15.58 -12.95 3.81
C ALA A 165 14.89 -12.32 2.59
N ARG A 166 14.20 -13.15 1.78
CA ARG A 166 13.41 -12.67 0.64
C ARG A 166 12.15 -11.94 1.05
N ALA A 167 11.46 -12.43 2.07
CA ALA A 167 10.25 -11.80 2.56
C ALA A 167 10.57 -10.44 3.23
N GLU A 168 11.73 -10.30 3.86
CA GLU A 168 12.23 -9.03 4.41
C GLU A 168 12.57 -7.99 3.32
N GLN A 169 13.01 -8.43 2.15
CA GLN A 169 13.23 -7.55 1.00
C GLN A 169 11.91 -6.99 0.44
N GLU A 170 10.80 -7.69 0.68
CA GLU A 170 9.50 -7.29 0.19
C GLU A 170 8.82 -6.29 1.13
N ARG A 171 9.07 -5.00 0.88
CA ARG A 171 8.52 -3.91 1.70
C ARG A 171 7.17 -3.39 1.21
N ARG A 172 6.80 -3.73 -0.03
CA ARG A 172 5.71 -3.10 -0.77
C ARG A 172 4.47 -3.98 -0.72
N LEU A 173 3.30 -3.38 -0.49
CA LEU A 173 2.05 -4.08 -0.72
C LEU A 173 1.83 -4.23 -2.22
N VAL A 174 1.58 -5.47 -2.66
CA VAL A 174 1.35 -5.78 -4.08
C VAL A 174 -0.12 -6.07 -4.37
N VAL A 175 -0.60 -5.56 -5.50
CA VAL A 175 -1.92 -5.89 -6.05
C VAL A 175 -1.75 -6.76 -7.29
N LEU A 176 -2.58 -7.78 -7.45
CA LEU A 176 -2.52 -8.67 -8.60
C LEU A 176 -3.16 -7.98 -9.82
N ALA A 177 -2.55 -8.15 -10.99
CA ALA A 177 -3.11 -7.72 -12.28
C ALA A 177 -4.60 -8.07 -12.43
N ARG A 178 -4.98 -9.29 -12.04
CA ARG A 178 -6.38 -9.76 -12.10
C ARG A 178 -7.37 -8.99 -11.23
N GLU A 179 -6.90 -8.38 -10.15
CA GLU A 179 -7.74 -7.53 -9.31
C GLU A 179 -7.81 -6.12 -9.89
N VAL A 180 -6.69 -5.58 -10.37
CA VAL A 180 -6.63 -4.28 -11.08
C VAL A 180 -7.60 -4.27 -12.25
N VAL A 181 -7.52 -5.27 -13.14
CA VAL A 181 -8.41 -5.38 -14.31
C VAL A 181 -9.87 -5.59 -13.88
N ALA A 182 -10.14 -6.38 -12.83
CA ALA A 182 -11.51 -6.59 -12.35
C ALA A 182 -12.14 -5.30 -11.79
N GLN A 183 -11.37 -4.50 -11.04
CA GLN A 183 -11.82 -3.21 -10.54
C GLN A 183 -12.02 -2.22 -11.68
N PHE A 184 -11.17 -2.25 -12.70
CA PHE A 184 -11.29 -1.42 -13.89
C PHE A 184 -12.58 -1.71 -14.69
N VAL A 185 -12.90 -2.99 -14.92
CA VAL A 185 -14.15 -3.41 -15.60
C VAL A 185 -15.38 -2.97 -14.80
N ARG A 186 -15.36 -3.11 -13.47
CA ARG A 186 -16.47 -2.69 -12.59
C ARG A 186 -16.81 -1.20 -12.73
N VAL A 187 -15.81 -0.35 -12.96
CA VAL A 187 -15.99 1.11 -13.15
C VAL A 187 -16.52 1.42 -14.55
N SER A 188 -16.16 0.63 -15.57
CA SER A 188 -16.43 0.93 -16.98
C SER A 188 -17.78 0.38 -17.47
N ASP A 189 -18.17 -0.82 -17.04
CA ASP A 189 -19.46 -1.42 -17.40
C ASP A 189 -19.91 -2.49 -16.38
N PRO A 190 -20.87 -2.19 -15.48
CA PRO A 190 -21.34 -3.13 -14.46
C PRO A 190 -22.05 -4.36 -15.04
N SER A 191 -22.50 -4.35 -16.31
CA SER A 191 -23.21 -5.47 -16.96
C SER A 191 -22.27 -6.56 -17.51
N SER A 192 -20.99 -6.25 -17.66
CA SER A 192 -19.97 -7.15 -18.26
C SER A 192 -19.36 -8.16 -17.26
N LEU A 193 -19.77 -8.12 -15.99
CA LEU A 193 -19.24 -8.96 -14.92
C LEU A 193 -19.81 -10.39 -14.86
N GLU A 194 -20.88 -10.67 -15.60
CA GLU A 194 -21.60 -11.96 -15.51
C GLU A 194 -20.98 -13.10 -16.34
N SER A 195 -20.11 -12.81 -17.31
CA SER A 195 -19.71 -13.78 -18.35
C SER A 195 -18.30 -14.38 -18.22
N VAL A 196 -17.52 -14.04 -17.19
CA VAL A 196 -16.14 -14.55 -17.03
C VAL A 196 -16.00 -15.18 -15.66
N GLN A 197 -15.35 -16.36 -15.57
CA GLN A 197 -14.98 -17.07 -14.34
C GLN A 197 -14.05 -16.23 -13.45
N ALA A 198 -14.59 -15.13 -12.93
CA ALA A 198 -13.93 -14.09 -12.18
C ALA A 198 -14.00 -14.42 -10.68
N VAL A 199 -13.11 -13.81 -9.91
CA VAL A 199 -13.41 -13.50 -8.51
C VAL A 199 -14.81 -12.89 -8.51
N PRO A 200 -15.80 -13.47 -7.81
CA PRO A 200 -17.17 -12.98 -7.86
C PRO A 200 -17.16 -11.49 -7.50
N SER A 201 -17.72 -10.67 -8.39
CA SER A 201 -17.81 -9.20 -8.25
C SER A 201 -18.47 -8.76 -6.95
N SER A 202 -19.23 -9.66 -6.31
CA SER A 202 -19.82 -9.50 -4.98
C SER A 202 -18.81 -9.49 -3.82
N GLY A 203 -17.53 -9.78 -4.06
CA GLY A 203 -16.49 -9.86 -3.01
C GLY A 203 -15.36 -8.83 -3.10
N LEU A 204 -15.33 -7.96 -4.13
CA LEU A 204 -14.28 -6.96 -4.30
C LEU A 204 -14.55 -5.71 -3.45
N PRO A 205 -13.52 -5.16 -2.77
CA PRO A 205 -13.67 -3.95 -1.99
C PRO A 205 -14.10 -2.78 -2.89
N SER A 206 -14.91 -1.87 -2.35
CA SER A 206 -15.29 -0.63 -3.04
C SER A 206 -14.14 0.37 -2.96
N LEU A 207 -13.04 0.08 -3.65
CA LEU A 207 -11.91 0.98 -3.79
C LEU A 207 -12.04 1.77 -5.10
N ARG A 208 -11.83 3.09 -5.03
CA ARG A 208 -11.61 3.90 -6.23
C ARG A 208 -10.16 3.71 -6.67
N LEU A 209 -9.94 2.80 -7.61
CA LEU A 209 -8.62 2.49 -8.14
C LEU A 209 -8.11 3.65 -9.01
N LEU A 210 -6.90 4.11 -8.72
CA LEU A 210 -6.15 5.11 -9.47
C LEU A 210 -4.88 4.44 -9.98
N LEU A 211 -4.81 4.18 -11.29
CA LEU A 211 -3.69 3.48 -11.89
C LEU A 211 -2.67 4.48 -12.42
N LEU A 212 -1.46 4.41 -11.90
CA LEU A 212 -0.34 5.25 -12.29
C LEU A 212 0.66 4.42 -13.09
N ASP A 213 0.74 4.65 -14.40
CA ASP A 213 1.68 3.98 -15.30
C ASP A 213 2.98 4.78 -15.37
N VAL A 214 4.06 4.19 -14.83
CA VAL A 214 5.38 4.83 -14.75
C VAL A 214 6.36 4.28 -15.79
N ARG A 215 5.86 3.52 -16.78
CA ARG A 215 6.68 3.06 -17.91
C ARG A 215 7.18 4.23 -18.76
N PRO A 216 8.25 4.05 -19.55
CA PRO A 216 8.63 5.03 -20.55
C PRO A 216 7.47 5.34 -21.50
N ARG A 217 7.38 6.60 -21.94
CA ARG A 217 6.29 7.11 -22.79
C ARG A 217 5.98 6.23 -24.00
N ALA A 218 7.01 5.77 -24.72
CA ALA A 218 6.83 4.90 -25.88
C ALA A 218 6.09 3.58 -25.54
N ALA A 219 6.34 3.00 -24.36
CA ALA A 219 5.66 1.78 -23.93
C ALA A 219 4.21 2.04 -23.52
N TYR A 220 3.92 3.18 -22.87
CA TYR A 220 2.55 3.59 -22.57
C TYR A 220 1.75 3.90 -23.83
N GLU A 221 2.35 4.61 -24.79
CA GLU A 221 1.67 4.98 -26.05
C GLU A 221 1.41 3.77 -26.95
N ALA A 222 2.22 2.71 -26.84
CA ALA A 222 1.99 1.45 -27.53
C ALA A 222 0.73 0.75 -27.01
N ASP A 223 0.65 0.55 -25.69
CA ASP A 223 -0.52 -0.01 -25.01
C ASP A 223 -0.67 0.52 -23.58
N HIS A 224 -1.89 0.81 -23.15
CA HIS A 224 -2.20 1.06 -21.74
C HIS A 224 -3.66 0.74 -21.41
N LEU A 225 -3.94 0.56 -20.12
CA LEU A 225 -5.34 0.51 -19.67
C LEU A 225 -5.97 1.91 -19.81
N PRO A 226 -7.23 2.01 -20.24
CA PRO A 226 -7.91 3.30 -20.29
C PRO A 226 -7.93 3.96 -18.90
N ASN A 227 -7.99 5.29 -18.85
CA ASN A 227 -7.97 6.08 -17.61
C ASN A 227 -6.71 5.92 -16.72
N ALA A 228 -5.70 5.15 -17.14
CA ALA A 228 -4.42 5.10 -16.47
C ALA A 228 -3.67 6.43 -16.68
N LEU A 229 -3.16 7.02 -15.60
CA LEU A 229 -2.36 8.23 -15.66
C LEU A 229 -0.91 7.86 -15.97
N HIS A 230 -0.39 8.33 -17.10
CA HIS A 230 1.03 8.21 -17.41
C HIS A 230 1.86 9.21 -16.59
N PHE A 231 2.89 8.72 -15.88
CA PHE A 231 3.76 9.53 -15.05
C PHE A 231 5.22 9.06 -15.13
N HIS A 232 5.97 9.69 -16.03
CA HIS A 232 7.40 9.39 -16.23
C HIS A 232 8.24 10.67 -16.38
N PRO A 233 8.28 11.56 -15.38
CA PRO A 233 9.05 12.80 -15.46
C PRO A 233 10.56 12.56 -15.25
N PRO A 234 11.44 13.46 -15.72
CA PRO A 234 12.89 13.34 -15.52
C PRO A 234 13.33 13.31 -14.04
N CYS A 235 12.61 14.00 -13.15
CA CYS A 235 12.89 13.97 -11.71
C CYS A 235 12.74 12.57 -11.11
N LEU A 236 11.80 11.77 -11.61
CA LEU A 236 11.60 10.40 -11.17
C LEU A 236 12.76 9.48 -11.58
N GLN A 237 13.32 9.70 -12.78
CA GLN A 237 14.50 8.96 -13.23
C GLN A 237 15.73 9.28 -12.37
N ARG A 238 15.94 10.56 -12.05
CA ARG A 238 17.01 11.00 -11.14
C ARG A 238 16.85 10.41 -9.75
N LEU A 239 15.63 10.44 -9.20
CA LEU A 239 15.32 9.84 -7.91
C LEU A 239 15.66 8.33 -7.90
N ALA A 240 15.32 7.61 -8.98
CA ALA A 240 15.65 6.19 -9.10
C ALA A 240 17.16 5.91 -9.13
N GLN A 241 17.94 6.75 -9.82
CA GLN A 241 19.39 6.64 -9.88
C GLN A 241 20.05 6.86 -8.51
N VAL A 242 19.65 7.92 -7.79
CA VAL A 242 20.16 8.21 -6.44
C VAL A 242 19.76 7.09 -5.47
N SER A 243 18.50 6.64 -5.53
CA SER A 243 17.99 5.56 -4.65
C SER A 243 18.73 4.24 -4.87
N ALA A 244 19.08 3.91 -6.12
CA ALA A 244 19.86 2.71 -6.44
C ALA A 244 21.27 2.76 -5.82
N GLY A 245 21.96 3.90 -5.89
CA GLY A 245 23.26 4.11 -5.26
C GLY A 245 23.19 4.01 -3.73
N MET A 246 22.15 4.58 -3.11
CA MET A 246 21.93 4.47 -1.66
C MET A 246 21.62 3.03 -1.23
N SER A 247 20.81 2.29 -1.99
CA SER A 247 20.44 0.91 -1.67
C SER A 247 21.65 -0.03 -1.67
N GLN A 248 22.59 0.14 -2.60
CA GLN A 248 23.84 -0.62 -2.63
C GLN A 248 24.66 -0.38 -1.35
N SER A 249 24.85 0.90 -0.99
CA SER A 249 25.55 1.26 0.26
C SER A 249 24.84 0.73 1.52
N ARG A 250 23.51 0.65 1.52
CA ARG A 250 22.72 0.16 2.65
C ARG A 250 22.81 -1.36 2.75
N ALA A 251 22.76 -2.09 1.64
CA ALA A 251 22.91 -3.54 1.59
C ALA A 251 24.31 -3.98 2.07
N GLU A 252 25.36 -3.31 1.63
CA GLU A 252 26.75 -3.56 2.07
C GLU A 252 26.93 -3.31 3.58
N ARG A 253 26.34 -2.22 4.08
CA ARG A 253 26.37 -1.90 5.52
C ARG A 253 25.54 -2.86 6.35
N LEU A 254 24.37 -3.27 5.88
CA LEU A 254 23.51 -4.24 6.57
C LEU A 254 24.16 -5.63 6.59
N ALA A 255 24.83 -6.04 5.50
CA ALA A 255 25.65 -7.24 5.47
C ALA A 255 26.82 -7.18 6.47
N SER A 256 27.46 -6.01 6.60
CA SER A 256 28.51 -5.77 7.61
C SER A 256 27.96 -5.80 9.04
N ALA A 257 26.81 -5.17 9.29
CA ALA A 257 26.15 -5.14 10.59
C ALA A 257 25.61 -6.52 11.01
N LEU A 258 25.02 -7.28 10.09
CA LEU A 258 24.61 -8.66 10.33
C LEU A 258 25.82 -9.55 10.62
N SER A 259 26.93 -9.37 9.90
CA SER A 259 28.18 -10.11 10.17
C SER A 259 28.75 -9.78 11.56
N ARG A 260 28.61 -8.54 12.04
CA ARG A 260 28.97 -8.16 13.42
C ARG A 260 28.02 -8.74 14.45
N ALA A 261 26.71 -8.62 14.24
CA ALA A 261 25.69 -9.17 15.13
C ALA A 261 25.80 -10.69 15.26
N ILE A 262 26.07 -11.40 14.17
CA ILE A 262 26.32 -12.86 14.18
C ILE A 262 27.58 -13.20 14.99
N SER A 263 28.61 -12.34 14.95
CA SER A 263 29.81 -12.50 15.79
C SER A 263 29.57 -12.15 17.26
N GLU A 264 28.60 -11.27 17.56
CA GLU A 264 28.25 -10.83 18.92
C GLU A 264 27.22 -11.73 19.61
N VAL A 265 26.43 -12.52 18.88
CA VAL A 265 25.51 -13.53 19.46
C VAL A 265 26.25 -14.64 20.24
N GLY A 266 27.59 -14.71 20.15
CA GLY A 266 28.43 -15.49 21.06
C GLY A 266 28.68 -14.90 22.46
N GLY A 267 28.21 -13.66 22.73
CA GLY A 267 28.42 -12.96 23.99
C GLY A 267 27.20 -12.13 24.40
N LEU A 268 26.57 -12.50 25.50
CA LEU A 268 25.41 -11.80 26.06
C LEU A 268 25.73 -10.34 26.44
N VAL A 269 24.88 -9.44 25.92
CA VAL A 269 24.56 -8.08 26.38
C VAL A 269 25.69 -7.03 26.29
N ALA A 270 25.55 -6.13 25.31
CA ALA A 270 26.10 -4.79 25.40
C ALA A 270 25.03 -3.74 25.06
N ARG A 271 24.96 -2.71 25.91
CA ARG A 271 24.14 -1.50 25.82
C ARG A 271 24.33 -0.82 24.45
N ARG A 272 23.24 -0.43 23.81
CA ARG A 272 23.25 0.37 22.57
C ARG A 272 23.26 1.85 22.93
N GLU A 273 24.23 2.61 22.41
CA GLU A 273 24.20 4.08 22.38
C GLU A 273 23.22 4.60 21.30
N PRO A 274 22.77 5.87 21.36
CA PRO A 274 21.67 6.37 20.55
C PRO A 274 22.01 6.47 19.05
N SER A 275 21.07 5.95 18.25
CA SER A 275 20.73 6.23 16.84
C SER A 275 21.73 7.01 15.95
N GLU A 276 22.52 6.27 15.15
CA GLU A 276 23.23 6.76 13.96
C GLU A 276 22.27 7.08 12.78
N ALA A 277 20.96 6.81 12.89
CA ALA A 277 19.99 7.09 11.83
C ALA A 277 19.86 8.60 11.54
N LYS A 278 20.03 9.45 12.56
CA LYS A 278 20.09 10.92 12.42
C LYS A 278 21.34 11.44 11.71
N ALA A 279 22.43 10.67 11.66
CA ALA A 279 23.65 11.08 10.95
C ALA A 279 23.51 10.95 9.42
N LEU A 280 22.64 10.05 8.94
CA LEU A 280 22.36 9.81 7.53
C LEU A 280 21.47 10.89 6.91
N ASP A 281 20.50 11.39 7.66
CA ASP A 281 19.58 12.45 7.23
C ASP A 281 20.28 13.81 7.02
N ASN A 282 21.49 13.96 7.58
CA ASN A 282 22.33 15.16 7.41
C ASN A 282 23.40 15.05 6.30
N THR A 283 23.50 13.92 5.59
CA THR A 283 24.39 13.81 4.44
C THR A 283 23.87 14.62 3.25
N LEU A 284 24.77 15.14 2.40
CA LEU A 284 24.40 15.87 1.19
C LEU A 284 23.47 15.03 0.29
N ASP A 285 23.77 13.73 0.17
CA ASP A 285 22.99 12.76 -0.60
C ASP A 285 21.57 12.56 -0.03
N GLY A 286 21.42 12.55 1.30
CA GLY A 286 20.12 12.45 1.97
C GLY A 286 19.22 13.67 1.71
N LYS A 287 19.81 14.87 1.77
CA LYS A 287 19.08 16.13 1.47
C LYS A 287 18.68 16.22 0.00
N GLU A 288 19.55 15.77 -0.91
CA GLU A 288 19.23 15.68 -2.34
C GLU A 288 18.09 14.68 -2.59
N HIS A 289 18.12 13.51 -1.96
CA HIS A 289 17.07 12.49 -2.09
C HIS A 289 15.70 12.99 -1.60
N ALA A 290 15.66 13.69 -0.46
CA ALA A 290 14.44 14.31 0.05
C ALA A 290 13.91 15.42 -0.87
N ALA A 291 14.80 16.28 -1.40
CA ALA A 291 14.42 17.33 -2.33
C ALA A 291 13.84 16.76 -3.64
N LEU A 292 14.47 15.70 -4.18
CA LEU A 292 13.98 15.01 -5.38
C LEU A 292 12.63 14.35 -5.15
N GLY A 293 12.39 13.73 -4.00
CA GLY A 293 11.09 13.13 -3.71
C GLY A 293 9.98 14.17 -3.56
N ALA A 294 10.27 15.35 -2.98
CA ALA A 294 9.35 16.48 -2.97
C ALA A 294 9.05 17.01 -4.38
N GLU A 295 10.07 17.11 -5.25
CA GLU A 295 9.89 17.49 -6.67
C GLU A 295 9.00 16.49 -7.41
N VAL A 296 9.24 15.19 -7.22
CA VAL A 296 8.43 14.11 -7.81
C VAL A 296 6.98 14.20 -7.36
N PHE A 297 6.73 14.49 -6.09
CA PHE A 297 5.37 14.62 -5.58
C PHE A 297 4.63 15.84 -6.11
N GLN A 298 5.30 16.99 -6.23
CA GLN A 298 4.70 18.17 -6.85
C GLN A 298 4.32 17.89 -8.31
N ALA A 299 5.20 17.21 -9.06
CA ALA A 299 4.90 16.79 -10.43
C ALA A 299 3.72 15.82 -10.49
N LEU A 300 3.66 14.85 -9.57
CA LEU A 300 2.55 13.90 -9.48
C LEU A 300 1.24 14.61 -9.14
N GLN A 301 1.26 15.53 -8.17
CA GLN A 301 0.08 16.29 -7.75
C GLN A 301 -0.48 17.12 -8.91
N ALA A 302 0.38 17.76 -9.71
CA ALA A 302 -0.03 18.50 -10.89
C ALA A 302 -0.71 17.59 -11.93
N ALA A 303 -0.05 16.49 -12.31
CA ALA A 303 -0.58 15.53 -13.29
C ALA A 303 -1.88 14.85 -12.81
N ALA A 304 -1.93 14.48 -11.53
CA ALA A 304 -3.09 13.83 -10.92
C ALA A 304 -4.27 14.79 -10.75
N SER A 305 -4.03 16.06 -10.43
CA SER A 305 -5.12 17.05 -10.31
C SER A 305 -5.78 17.34 -11.65
N GLU A 306 -5.00 17.33 -12.74
CA GLU A 306 -5.52 17.46 -14.10
C GLU A 306 -6.36 16.23 -14.51
N ALA A 307 -5.88 15.02 -14.21
CA ALA A 307 -6.53 13.79 -14.65
C ALA A 307 -7.70 13.34 -13.75
N TRP A 308 -7.59 13.55 -12.44
CA TRP A 308 -8.49 12.97 -11.43
C TRP A 308 -9.17 14.00 -10.52
N GLY A 309 -8.82 15.28 -10.65
CA GLY A 309 -9.29 16.39 -9.82
C GLY A 309 -8.44 16.63 -8.56
N GLU A 310 -8.62 17.78 -7.91
CA GLU A 310 -7.79 18.23 -6.76
C GLU A 310 -7.89 17.31 -5.52
N GLY A 311 -8.96 16.53 -5.39
CA GLY A 311 -9.20 15.59 -4.29
C GLY A 311 -8.96 14.13 -4.65
N TRP A 312 -8.03 13.84 -5.56
CA TRP A 312 -7.83 12.49 -6.09
C TRP A 312 -7.51 11.45 -4.99
N ILE A 313 -6.86 11.86 -3.90
CA ILE A 313 -6.72 11.03 -2.70
C ILE A 313 -7.78 11.43 -1.68
N SER A 314 -8.94 10.80 -1.75
CA SER A 314 -9.99 10.96 -0.74
C SER A 314 -10.03 9.77 0.21
N GLU A 315 -9.96 10.04 1.52
CA GLU A 315 -10.18 9.05 2.57
C GLU A 315 -11.63 8.54 2.64
N SER A 316 -12.60 9.40 2.29
CA SER A 316 -14.02 9.04 2.29
C SER A 316 -14.40 8.16 1.10
N GLU A 317 -13.69 8.29 -0.03
CA GLU A 317 -13.96 7.51 -1.25
C GLU A 317 -13.14 6.21 -1.34
N GLY A 318 -12.26 5.93 -0.36
CA GLY A 318 -11.40 4.74 -0.40
C GLY A 318 -10.49 4.73 -1.64
N ALA A 319 -9.94 5.89 -2.01
CA ALA A 319 -9.03 6.00 -3.14
C ALA A 319 -7.78 5.12 -2.93
N HIS A 320 -7.42 4.33 -3.94
CA HIS A 320 -6.30 3.40 -3.91
C HIS A 320 -5.38 3.67 -5.10
N LEU A 321 -4.13 4.07 -4.83
CA LEU A 321 -3.13 4.29 -5.87
C LEU A 321 -2.36 3.00 -6.15
N ALA A 322 -2.43 2.52 -7.39
CA ALA A 322 -1.65 1.36 -7.85
C ALA A 322 -0.59 1.83 -8.85
N VAL A 323 0.68 1.58 -8.54
CA VAL A 323 1.82 1.92 -9.41
C VAL A 323 2.12 0.75 -10.34
N LEU A 324 2.20 1.04 -11.64
CA LEU A 324 2.46 0.08 -12.71
C LEU A 324 3.80 0.37 -13.39
N GLY A 325 4.74 -0.57 -13.26
CA GLY A 325 6.03 -0.53 -13.94
C GLY A 325 6.13 -1.42 -15.18
N GLY A 326 7.30 -1.36 -15.82
CA GLY A 326 7.67 -2.19 -16.97
C GLY A 326 8.31 -3.52 -16.55
N GLU A 327 8.72 -4.34 -17.52
CA GLU A 327 9.37 -5.64 -17.24
C GLU A 327 10.67 -5.51 -16.45
N ALA A 328 11.45 -4.43 -16.68
CA ALA A 328 12.71 -4.19 -15.99
C ALA A 328 12.56 -3.98 -14.48
N ASP A 329 11.37 -3.63 -14.00
CA ASP A 329 11.09 -3.44 -12.58
C ASP A 329 10.81 -4.78 -11.84
N TRP A 330 10.71 -5.91 -12.56
CA TRP A 330 10.29 -7.21 -12.00
C TRP A 330 11.21 -8.37 -12.38
N ASP A 331 11.79 -9.06 -11.40
CA ASP A 331 12.46 -10.35 -11.66
C ASP A 331 11.41 -11.48 -11.84
N ALA A 332 11.37 -12.06 -13.04
CA ALA A 332 10.40 -13.07 -13.46
C ALA A 332 10.67 -14.48 -12.90
N ALA A 333 11.84 -14.74 -12.29
CA ALA A 333 12.30 -16.10 -12.03
C ALA A 333 11.84 -16.73 -10.70
N GLN A 334 11.17 -16.00 -9.79
CA GLN A 334 11.09 -16.45 -8.39
C GLN A 334 9.70 -16.44 -7.73
N LEU A 335 9.44 -17.40 -6.82
CA LEU A 335 8.15 -17.63 -6.12
C LEU A 335 7.57 -16.42 -5.37
N CYS A 336 8.44 -15.51 -4.92
CA CYS A 336 8.14 -14.16 -4.44
C CYS A 336 8.98 -13.23 -5.31
N LYS A 337 8.35 -12.43 -6.17
CA LYS A 337 9.05 -11.53 -7.10
C LYS A 337 9.78 -10.47 -6.29
N THR A 338 11.09 -10.50 -6.27
CA THR A 338 11.91 -9.43 -5.66
C THR A 338 11.92 -8.23 -6.60
N ASP A 339 11.83 -7.04 -6.02
CA ASP A 339 11.91 -5.76 -6.71
C ASP A 339 13.22 -5.70 -7.52
N GLY A 340 13.14 -5.46 -8.84
CA GLY A 340 14.32 -5.33 -9.69
C GLY A 340 15.16 -4.08 -9.42
N GLY A 341 14.78 -3.26 -8.43
CA GLY A 341 15.18 -1.87 -8.38
C GLY A 341 14.62 -1.08 -9.57
N GLY A 342 14.62 0.24 -9.48
CA GLY A 342 14.16 1.10 -10.56
C GLY A 342 13.11 2.12 -10.14
N VAL A 343 12.37 2.60 -11.13
CA VAL A 343 11.48 3.77 -11.02
C VAL A 343 10.31 3.49 -10.08
N VAL A 344 9.72 2.29 -10.16
CA VAL A 344 8.61 1.89 -9.28
C VAL A 344 9.04 1.87 -7.81
N ALA A 345 10.21 1.30 -7.54
CA ALA A 345 10.73 1.14 -6.20
C ALA A 345 10.99 2.50 -5.54
N ALA A 346 11.63 3.41 -6.28
CA ALA A 346 11.94 4.76 -5.85
C ALA A 346 10.68 5.61 -5.64
N LEU A 347 9.71 5.53 -6.58
CA LEU A 347 8.44 6.24 -6.42
C LEU A 347 7.67 5.75 -5.20
N PHE A 348 7.57 4.43 -5.02
CA PHE A 348 6.88 3.85 -3.88
C PHE A 348 7.48 4.34 -2.55
N GLU A 349 8.81 4.35 -2.42
CA GLU A 349 9.47 4.83 -1.19
C GLU A 349 9.34 6.34 -1.00
N ALA A 350 9.39 7.15 -2.06
CA ALA A 350 9.11 8.58 -1.94
C ALA A 350 7.67 8.83 -1.45
N LEU A 351 6.67 8.18 -2.07
CA LEU A 351 5.26 8.36 -1.71
C LEU A 351 4.98 7.88 -0.29
N THR A 352 5.46 6.70 0.09
CA THR A 352 5.11 6.07 1.38
C THR A 352 6.04 6.43 2.51
N GLY A 353 7.32 6.69 2.24
CA GLY A 353 8.33 7.03 3.24
C GLY A 353 8.43 8.53 3.50
N GLN A 354 8.62 9.34 2.45
CA GLN A 354 8.83 10.78 2.63
C GLN A 354 7.53 11.55 2.83
N ILE A 355 6.49 11.21 2.06
CA ILE A 355 5.19 11.93 2.09
C ILE A 355 4.16 11.19 2.94
N SER A 356 4.47 9.95 3.34
CA SER A 356 3.59 9.11 4.14
C SER A 356 2.18 8.99 3.55
N LEU A 357 2.11 8.73 2.24
CA LEU A 357 0.88 8.60 1.50
C LEU A 357 0.23 7.22 1.74
N PRO A 358 -1.04 7.16 2.21
CA PRO A 358 -1.70 5.90 2.48
C PRO A 358 -2.24 5.26 1.19
N ARG A 359 -2.54 3.97 1.27
CA ARG A 359 -3.20 3.15 0.25
C ARG A 359 -2.47 3.12 -1.09
N VAL A 360 -1.15 3.06 -1.06
CA VAL A 360 -0.29 2.87 -2.23
C VAL A 360 0.06 1.39 -2.37
N SER A 361 -0.12 0.81 -3.56
CA SER A 361 0.34 -0.54 -3.90
C SER A 361 1.10 -0.55 -5.21
N VAL A 362 1.71 -1.70 -5.51
CA VAL A 362 2.39 -1.95 -6.77
C VAL A 362 1.74 -3.13 -7.51
N VAL A 363 1.54 -3.00 -8.82
CA VAL A 363 0.95 -4.06 -9.65
C VAL A 363 1.95 -5.20 -9.88
N LEU A 364 1.69 -6.37 -9.28
CA LEU A 364 2.59 -7.52 -9.33
C LEU A 364 2.82 -8.01 -10.75
N GLY A 365 4.09 -7.98 -11.19
CA GLY A 365 4.49 -8.40 -12.53
C GLY A 365 4.30 -7.36 -13.63
N GLY A 366 3.98 -6.13 -13.26
CA GLY A 366 4.01 -4.98 -14.15
C GLY A 366 3.02 -5.05 -15.30
N ALA A 367 3.28 -4.24 -16.32
CA ALA A 367 2.41 -4.09 -17.48
C ALA A 367 2.16 -5.40 -18.24
N VAL A 368 3.15 -6.29 -18.33
CA VAL A 368 2.99 -7.56 -19.07
C VAL A 368 2.01 -8.51 -18.38
N ALA A 369 2.06 -8.60 -17.05
CA ALA A 369 1.07 -9.38 -16.31
C ALA A 369 -0.34 -8.76 -16.41
N LEU A 370 -0.41 -7.43 -16.44
CA LEU A 370 -1.66 -6.67 -16.58
C LEU A 370 -2.29 -6.86 -17.96
N GLN A 371 -1.52 -6.71 -19.03
CA GLN A 371 -1.93 -6.88 -20.42
C GLN A 371 -2.45 -8.29 -20.69
N ARG A 372 -1.71 -9.33 -20.28
CA ARG A 372 -2.17 -10.72 -20.42
C ARG A 372 -3.51 -10.98 -19.75
N GLU A 373 -3.74 -10.36 -18.61
CA GLU A 373 -4.99 -10.52 -17.86
C GLU A 373 -6.13 -9.65 -18.45
N ALA A 374 -5.82 -8.49 -19.02
CA ALA A 374 -6.75 -7.66 -19.78
C ALA A 374 -7.24 -8.39 -21.03
N GLU A 375 -6.32 -8.94 -21.82
CA GLU A 375 -6.62 -9.76 -23.02
C GLU A 375 -7.50 -10.96 -22.67
N LYS A 376 -7.13 -11.68 -21.61
CA LYS A 376 -7.91 -12.83 -21.11
C LYS A 376 -9.35 -12.47 -20.75
N ARG A 377 -9.60 -11.22 -20.35
CA ARG A 377 -10.93 -10.70 -19.97
C ARG A 377 -11.60 -9.89 -21.08
N GLY A 378 -11.00 -9.80 -22.26
CA GLY A 378 -11.54 -9.03 -23.38
C GLY A 378 -11.53 -7.51 -23.17
N VAL A 379 -10.71 -7.00 -22.24
CA VAL A 379 -10.56 -5.56 -22.01
C VAL A 379 -9.67 -4.98 -23.13
N LYS A 380 -10.22 -4.03 -23.89
CA LYS A 380 -9.46 -3.34 -24.94
C LYS A 380 -8.49 -2.35 -24.33
N LEU A 381 -7.21 -2.50 -24.65
CA LEU A 381 -6.18 -1.52 -24.32
C LEU A 381 -6.24 -0.34 -25.30
N GLU A 382 -5.87 0.84 -24.82
CA GLU A 382 -5.74 2.04 -25.64
C GLU A 382 -4.33 2.12 -26.23
N SER A 383 -4.22 2.65 -27.44
CA SER A 383 -2.97 2.93 -28.12
C SER A 383 -3.05 4.33 -28.70
N THR A 384 -2.02 5.14 -28.47
CA THR A 384 -1.90 6.52 -28.96
C THR A 384 -0.79 6.65 -30.00
N ALA A 385 -0.15 5.54 -30.38
CA ALA A 385 0.87 5.49 -31.42
C ALA A 385 0.23 5.64 -32.83
N ALA A 386 0.08 6.89 -33.26
CA ALA A 386 -0.22 7.36 -34.63
C ALA A 386 -1.57 6.94 -35.25
N SER A 387 -2.57 7.81 -35.10
CA SER A 387 -3.58 8.02 -36.14
C SER A 387 -2.95 8.80 -37.32
N SER A 388 -2.72 8.16 -38.46
CA SER A 388 -2.52 8.86 -39.74
C SER A 388 -3.85 9.43 -40.26
N PRO A 389 -3.86 10.56 -40.99
CA PRO A 389 -5.09 11.15 -41.54
C PRO A 389 -5.53 10.45 -42.84
N HIS A 390 -6.85 10.27 -42.99
CA HIS A 390 -7.61 9.59 -44.08
C HIS A 390 -7.66 8.05 -43.97
N GLU A 391 -8.80 7.35 -44.05
CA GLU A 391 -10.04 7.58 -44.81
C GLU A 391 -11.32 7.22 -44.02
N SER A 392 -12.39 7.91 -44.41
CA SER A 392 -13.78 7.69 -44.00
C SER A 392 -14.35 6.34 -44.43
N SER A 393 -14.92 5.57 -43.50
CA SER A 393 -16.17 4.83 -43.75
C SER A 393 -16.94 4.67 -42.44
N GLY A 394 -18.21 5.03 -42.48
CA GLY A 394 -19.00 5.36 -41.31
C GLY A 394 -19.48 4.15 -40.51
N TYR A 395 -19.44 4.28 -39.19
CA TYR A 395 -20.46 3.75 -38.29
C TYR A 395 -20.71 4.78 -37.18
N SER A 396 -22.00 5.07 -36.99
CA SER A 396 -22.59 6.09 -36.11
C SER A 396 -21.96 6.15 -34.71
N SER A 397 -21.20 7.23 -34.44
CA SER A 397 -20.88 7.66 -33.08
C SER A 397 -22.14 8.26 -32.45
N GLY A 398 -22.73 7.53 -31.51
CA GLY A 398 -23.73 8.05 -30.59
C GLY A 398 -23.10 9.18 -29.76
N ASN A 399 -23.57 10.38 -30.01
CA ASN A 399 -23.03 11.63 -29.51
C ASN A 399 -23.30 11.78 -27.99
N VAL A 400 -22.43 11.21 -27.13
CA VAL A 400 -22.52 11.38 -25.65
C VAL A 400 -21.62 12.52 -25.15
N ARG A 401 -20.74 13.06 -26.00
CA ARG A 401 -19.78 14.13 -25.62
C ARG A 401 -20.42 15.53 -25.51
N GLY A 402 -21.68 15.70 -25.95
CA GLY A 402 -22.41 16.99 -25.89
C GLY A 402 -23.28 17.19 -24.64
N LEU A 403 -23.66 16.13 -23.92
CA LEU A 403 -24.66 16.23 -22.84
C LEU A 403 -24.08 16.53 -21.45
N LEU A 404 -22.79 16.27 -21.23
CA LEU A 404 -22.14 16.55 -19.93
C LEU A 404 -21.50 17.94 -19.86
N SER A 405 -21.10 18.54 -20.98
CA SER A 405 -20.52 19.90 -20.99
C SER A 405 -21.55 20.98 -20.58
N GLY A 406 -22.79 20.87 -21.06
CA GLY A 406 -23.85 21.85 -20.75
C GLY A 406 -24.42 21.77 -19.32
N ALA A 407 -24.41 20.58 -18.71
CA ALA A 407 -24.91 20.39 -17.35
C ALA A 407 -23.97 20.98 -16.29
N PHE A 408 -22.65 20.85 -16.49
CA PHE A 408 -21.64 21.44 -15.59
C PHE A 408 -21.48 22.95 -15.76
N ALA A 409 -21.65 23.49 -16.97
CA ALA A 409 -21.67 24.94 -17.21
C ALA A 409 -22.83 25.61 -16.46
N ASN A 410 -24.03 25.03 -16.51
CA ASN A 410 -25.20 25.53 -15.79
C ASN A 410 -25.07 25.43 -14.26
N LEU A 411 -24.40 24.39 -13.74
CA LEU A 411 -24.11 24.25 -12.30
C LEU A 411 -23.08 25.27 -11.81
N ARG A 412 -22.02 25.53 -12.59
CA ARG A 412 -21.02 26.56 -12.28
C ARG A 412 -21.62 27.97 -12.33
N GLN A 413 -22.49 28.25 -13.30
CA GLN A 413 -23.18 29.53 -13.41
C GLN A 413 -24.18 29.75 -12.25
N ARG A 414 -24.90 28.70 -11.83
CA ARG A 414 -25.78 28.76 -10.65
C ARG A 414 -25.02 28.92 -9.35
N ALA A 415 -23.85 28.29 -9.20
CA ALA A 415 -22.99 28.46 -8.04
C ALA A 415 -22.43 29.89 -7.94
N GLN A 416 -22.03 30.48 -9.08
CA GLN A 416 -21.56 31.87 -9.13
C GLN A 416 -22.69 32.88 -8.85
N GLN A 417 -23.90 32.64 -9.36
CA GLN A 417 -25.06 33.48 -9.06
C GLN A 417 -25.49 33.37 -7.58
N ALA A 418 -25.40 32.18 -6.98
CA ALA A 418 -25.66 31.99 -5.55
C ALA A 418 -24.63 32.69 -4.67
N GLN A 419 -23.34 32.67 -5.04
CA GLN A 419 -22.29 33.39 -4.32
C GLN A 419 -22.44 34.92 -4.43
N GLN A 420 -22.84 35.43 -5.60
CA GLN A 420 -23.11 36.86 -5.79
C GLN A 420 -24.35 37.33 -5.01
N GLY A 421 -25.41 36.51 -4.95
CA GLY A 421 -26.59 36.80 -4.14
C GLY A 421 -26.28 36.82 -2.63
N LEU A 422 -25.43 35.90 -2.14
CA LEU A 422 -25.02 35.88 -0.74
C LEU A 422 -24.16 37.10 -0.37
N ALA A 423 -23.28 37.53 -1.28
CA ALA A 423 -22.44 38.72 -1.08
C ALA A 423 -23.28 40.02 -1.04
N GLN A 424 -24.33 40.13 -1.86
CA GLN A 424 -25.24 41.28 -1.85
C GLN A 424 -26.12 41.31 -0.58
N GLN A 425 -26.57 40.16 -0.08
CA GLN A 425 -27.31 40.08 1.18
C GLN A 425 -26.44 40.43 2.41
N LEU A 426 -25.14 40.12 2.37
CA LEU A 426 -24.21 40.50 3.44
C LEU A 426 -23.89 42.00 3.43
N GLN A 427 -23.85 42.64 2.26
CA GLN A 427 -23.69 44.11 2.13
C GLN A 427 -24.95 44.89 2.51
N GLN A 428 -26.15 44.36 2.24
CA GLN A 428 -27.40 44.96 2.73
C GLN A 428 -27.53 44.84 4.25
N LYS A 429 -27.14 43.71 4.85
CA LYS A 429 -27.14 43.57 6.32
C LYS A 429 -26.11 44.44 7.04
N SER A 430 -25.04 44.87 6.38
CA SER A 430 -24.06 45.80 6.99
C SER A 430 -24.43 47.27 6.86
N SER A 431 -25.44 47.61 6.05
CA SER A 431 -25.92 49.00 5.88
C SER A 431 -27.13 49.34 6.77
N ASP A 432 -27.83 48.34 7.31
CA ASP A 432 -28.91 48.54 8.29
C ASP A 432 -28.44 48.60 9.75
N VAL A 433 -27.11 48.56 10.00
CA VAL A 433 -26.51 48.61 11.36
C VAL A 433 -25.57 49.82 11.52
N ALA A 434 -25.71 50.85 10.69
CA ALA A 434 -24.99 52.13 10.81
C ALA A 434 -25.92 53.29 11.16
#